data_AF-A0A3C1WY69-F1
#
_entry.id   AF-A0A3C1WY69-F1
#
_cell.length_a   1.000
_cell.length_b   1.000
_cell.length_c   1.000
_cell.angle_alpha   90.00
_cell.angle_beta   90.00
_cell.angle_gamma   90.00
#
_symmetry.space_group_name_H-M   'P 1'
#
loop_
_entity.id
_entity.type
_entity.pdbx_description
1 polymer ?
#
loop_
_entity_poly.entity_id
_entity_poly.type
_entity_poly.pdbx_seq_one_letter_code
_entity_poly.pdbx_strand_id
1 'polypeptide(L)'
;DFDTPQHIKDAAKKAIDNGFTKYTPVSGIPSLKKAIIDKFKRDNHLEYAPSEIIVGVGGKQCIFNFCLAVLNAGDEVIIPAPYWVSYADIALVSNAKPVIIECGIEQKFKMTA
;
A
#
# COMPACT_ATOMS: atom_id res chain seq x y z
N ASP A 1 16.93 1.35 -12.00
CA ASP A 1 15.52 1.11 -12.36
C ASP A 1 15.48 -0.01 -13.40
N PHE A 2 14.45 -0.85 -13.37
CA PHE A 2 14.30 -1.97 -14.31
C PHE A 2 13.00 -1.80 -15.08
N ASP A 3 13.01 -2.16 -16.37
CA ASP A 3 11.83 -2.06 -17.20
C ASP A 3 10.76 -3.11 -16.81
N THR A 4 9.51 -2.84 -17.15
CA THR A 4 8.39 -3.75 -16.89
C THR A 4 8.56 -5.05 -17.70
N PRO A 5 8.41 -6.24 -17.09
CA PRO A 5 8.47 -7.52 -17.79
C PRO A 5 7.52 -7.59 -19.00
N GLN A 6 7.98 -8.23 -20.09
CA GLN A 6 7.28 -8.22 -21.38
C GLN A 6 5.82 -8.74 -21.30
N HIS A 7 5.60 -9.84 -20.57
CA HIS A 7 4.25 -10.41 -20.43
C HIS A 7 3.24 -9.48 -19.74
N ILE A 8 3.69 -8.56 -18.88
CA ILE A 8 2.84 -7.55 -18.23
C ILE A 8 2.48 -6.46 -19.25
N LYS A 9 3.46 -6.02 -20.05
CA LYS A 9 3.22 -5.05 -21.14
C LYS A 9 2.20 -5.60 -22.15
N ASP A 10 2.32 -6.88 -22.53
CA ASP A 10 1.41 -7.51 -23.48
C ASP A 10 0.00 -7.68 -22.90
N ALA A 11 -0.13 -8.00 -21.61
CA ALA A 11 -1.42 -8.03 -20.92
C ALA A 11 -2.11 -6.65 -20.91
N ALA A 12 -1.35 -5.58 -20.67
CA ALA A 12 -1.86 -4.21 -20.71
C ALA A 12 -2.32 -3.81 -22.12
N LYS A 13 -1.53 -4.11 -23.17
CA LYS A 13 -1.92 -3.87 -24.57
C LYS A 13 -3.20 -4.62 -24.91
N LYS A 14 -3.27 -5.91 -24.57
CA LYS A 14 -4.47 -6.73 -24.79
C LYS A 14 -5.70 -6.17 -24.08
N ALA A 15 -5.55 -5.63 -22.87
CA ALA A 15 -6.66 -4.99 -22.16
C ALA A 15 -7.18 -3.75 -22.92
N ILE A 16 -6.27 -2.94 -23.48
CA ILE A 16 -6.61 -1.79 -24.32
C ILE A 16 -7.32 -2.27 -25.60
N ASP A 17 -6.75 -3.25 -26.31
CA ASP A 17 -7.30 -3.78 -27.57
C ASP A 17 -8.71 -4.37 -27.38
N ASN A 18 -8.96 -4.99 -26.23
CA ASN A 18 -10.26 -5.54 -25.86
C ASN A 18 -11.25 -4.49 -25.31
N GLY A 19 -10.90 -3.20 -25.31
CA GLY A 19 -11.78 -2.14 -24.83
C GLY A 19 -11.99 -2.09 -23.33
N PHE A 20 -11.07 -2.65 -22.52
CA PHE A 20 -11.12 -2.63 -21.05
C PHE A 20 -10.73 -1.25 -20.48
N THR A 21 -11.52 -0.23 -20.85
CA THR A 21 -11.24 1.20 -20.63
C THR A 21 -12.35 1.91 -19.85
N LYS A 22 -13.32 1.15 -19.33
CA LYS A 22 -14.45 1.69 -18.54
C LYS A 22 -14.13 1.61 -17.06
N TYR A 23 -14.96 2.29 -16.26
CA TYR A 23 -14.83 2.23 -14.82
C TYR A 23 -14.87 0.79 -14.31
N THR A 24 -13.96 0.52 -13.39
CA THR A 24 -13.91 -0.72 -12.63
C THR A 24 -14.57 -0.50 -11.27
N PRO A 25 -14.91 -1.57 -10.52
CA PRO A 25 -15.40 -1.42 -9.15
C PRO A 25 -14.39 -0.63 -8.30
N VAL A 26 -14.89 0.24 -7.42
CA VAL A 26 -14.05 1.13 -6.59
C VAL A 26 -13.00 0.36 -5.78
N SER A 27 -13.32 -0.85 -5.29
CA SER A 27 -12.37 -1.68 -4.53
C SER A 27 -11.41 -2.52 -5.38
N GLY A 28 -11.51 -2.45 -6.71
CA GLY A 28 -10.73 -3.22 -7.66
C GLY A 28 -11.52 -4.34 -8.36
N ILE A 29 -11.04 -4.76 -9.54
CA ILE A 29 -11.66 -5.83 -10.33
C ILE A 29 -11.57 -7.19 -9.62
N PRO A 30 -12.61 -8.05 -9.68
CA PRO A 30 -12.63 -9.32 -8.93
C PRO A 30 -11.44 -10.25 -9.19
N SER A 31 -11.00 -10.34 -10.45
CA SER A 31 -9.86 -11.19 -10.84
C SER A 31 -8.54 -10.73 -10.21
N LEU A 32 -8.31 -9.41 -10.13
CA LEU A 32 -7.12 -8.85 -9.47
C LEU A 32 -7.18 -9.08 -7.96
N LYS A 33 -8.33 -8.88 -7.33
CA LYS A 33 -8.50 -9.15 -5.89
C LYS A 33 -8.21 -10.61 -5.57
N LYS A 34 -8.70 -11.55 -6.39
CA LYS A 34 -8.39 -12.98 -6.22
C LYS A 34 -6.90 -13.27 -6.37
N ALA A 35 -6.24 -12.69 -7.38
CA ALA A 35 -4.79 -12.86 -7.57
C ALA A 35 -3.97 -12.32 -6.38
N ILE A 36 -4.40 -11.20 -5.79
CA ILE A 36 -3.78 -10.63 -4.57
C ILE A 36 -3.96 -11.57 -3.38
N ILE A 37 -5.17 -12.11 -3.15
CA ILE A 37 -5.45 -13.07 -2.08
C ILE A 37 -4.56 -14.32 -2.23
N ASP A 38 -4.49 -14.88 -3.44
CA ASP A 38 -3.67 -16.06 -3.70
C ASP A 38 -2.18 -15.78 -3.50
N LYS A 39 -1.73 -14.56 -3.83
CA LYS A 39 -0.36 -14.10 -3.55
C LYS A 39 -0.08 -13.97 -2.05
N PHE A 40 -1.00 -13.40 -1.27
CA PHE A 40 -0.85 -13.29 0.17
C PHE A 40 -0.83 -14.68 0.84
N LYS A 41 -1.68 -15.60 0.40
CA LYS A 41 -1.66 -16.99 0.91
C LYS A 41 -0.36 -17.70 0.58
N ARG A 42 0.11 -17.59 -0.66
CA ARG A 42 1.32 -18.29 -1.13
C ARG A 42 2.60 -17.76 -0.51
N ASP A 43 2.78 -16.43 -0.50
CA ASP A 43 4.07 -15.82 -0.17
C ASP A 43 4.15 -15.34 1.29
N ASN A 44 3.00 -15.10 1.92
CA ASN A 44 2.91 -14.51 3.26
C ASN A 44 2.14 -15.39 4.26
N HIS A 45 1.54 -16.49 3.81
CA HIS A 45 0.70 -17.38 4.62
C HIS A 45 -0.49 -16.67 5.28
N LEU A 46 -1.04 -15.66 4.61
CA LEU A 46 -2.21 -14.90 5.06
C LEU A 46 -3.45 -15.28 4.25
N GLU A 47 -4.58 -15.50 4.93
CA GLU A 47 -5.87 -15.75 4.30
C GLU A 47 -6.75 -14.50 4.40
N TYR A 48 -7.33 -14.08 3.27
CA TYR A 48 -8.20 -12.91 3.19
C TYR A 48 -9.45 -13.21 2.35
N ALA A 49 -10.57 -12.65 2.75
CA ALA A 49 -11.79 -12.58 1.96
C ALA A 49 -11.69 -11.47 0.89
N PRO A 50 -12.44 -11.56 -0.22
CA PRO A 50 -12.53 -10.48 -1.19
C PRO A 50 -12.95 -9.13 -0.60
N SER A 51 -13.72 -9.09 0.49
CA SER A 51 -14.10 -7.85 1.18
C SER A 51 -12.96 -7.17 1.93
N GLU A 52 -11.87 -7.89 2.20
CA GLU A 52 -10.71 -7.40 2.97
C GLU A 52 -9.58 -6.89 2.06
N ILE A 53 -9.80 -6.87 0.74
CA ILE A 53 -8.84 -6.35 -0.25
C ILE A 53 -9.39 -5.09 -0.90
N ILE A 54 -8.56 -4.06 -0.98
CA ILE A 54 -8.79 -2.84 -1.77
C ILE A 54 -7.58 -2.55 -2.64
N VAL A 55 -7.81 -2.21 -3.91
CA VAL A 55 -6.76 -1.82 -4.86
C VAL A 55 -6.69 -0.30 -4.93
N GLY A 56 -5.53 0.26 -4.63
CA GLY A 56 -5.25 1.70 -4.77
C GLY A 56 -4.36 2.02 -5.98
N VAL A 57 -4.22 3.32 -6.25
CA VAL A 57 -3.33 3.89 -7.28
C VAL A 57 -1.90 3.97 -6.71
N GLY A 58 -1.31 2.80 -6.48
CA GLY A 58 0.01 2.64 -5.87
C GLY A 58 0.00 2.64 -4.34
N GLY A 59 1.09 2.13 -3.75
CA GLY A 59 1.20 1.92 -2.29
C GLY A 59 1.04 3.19 -1.45
N LYS A 60 1.45 4.35 -2.00
CA LYS A 60 1.27 5.65 -1.33
C LYS A 60 -0.19 5.96 -1.05
N GLN A 61 -1.07 5.76 -2.04
CA GLN A 61 -2.50 6.03 -1.84
C GLN A 61 -3.12 5.03 -0.85
N CYS A 62 -2.71 3.76 -0.87
CA CYS A 62 -3.20 2.78 0.09
C CYS A 62 -2.88 3.20 1.54
N ILE A 63 -1.64 3.64 1.81
CA ILE A 63 -1.23 4.13 3.12
C ILE A 63 -1.99 5.41 3.48
N PHE A 64 -2.11 6.34 2.53
CA PHE A 64 -2.84 7.59 2.73
C PHE A 64 -4.31 7.36 3.10
N ASN A 65 -5.04 6.53 2.35
CA ASN A 65 -6.43 6.20 2.63
C ASN A 65 -6.57 5.48 3.97
N PHE A 66 -5.63 4.59 4.32
CA PHE A 66 -5.62 3.92 5.62
C PHE A 66 -5.51 4.95 6.75
N CYS A 67 -4.52 5.84 6.70
CA CYS A 67 -4.32 6.88 7.70
C CYS A 67 -5.55 7.79 7.85
N LEU A 68 -6.12 8.28 6.74
CA LEU A 68 -7.33 9.10 6.79
C LEU A 68 -8.57 8.37 7.33
N ALA A 69 -8.62 7.04 7.19
CA ALA A 69 -9.76 6.25 7.65
C ALA A 69 -9.69 5.91 9.14
N VAL A 70 -8.49 5.87 9.74
CA VAL A 70 -8.30 5.38 11.11
C VAL A 70 -7.81 6.43 12.11
N LEU A 71 -7.16 7.49 11.64
CA LEU A 71 -6.58 8.52 12.50
C LEU A 71 -7.57 9.66 12.76
N ASN A 72 -7.58 10.14 14.00
CA ASN A 72 -8.25 11.35 14.42
C ASN A 72 -7.24 12.47 14.70
N ALA A 73 -7.75 13.69 14.84
CA ALA A 73 -6.94 14.84 15.23
C ALA A 73 -6.28 14.59 16.59
N GLY A 74 -4.95 14.74 16.64
CA GLY A 74 -4.15 14.54 17.84
C GLY A 74 -3.68 13.10 18.10
N ASP A 75 -4.15 12.10 17.33
CA ASP A 75 -3.63 10.73 17.44
C ASP A 75 -2.13 10.71 17.14
N GLU A 76 -1.38 9.86 17.83
CA GLU A 76 0.06 9.73 17.63
C GLU A 76 0.39 8.61 16.62
N VAL A 77 1.24 8.91 15.66
CA VAL A 77 1.74 7.94 14.66
C VAL A 77 3.22 7.71 14.90
N ILE A 78 3.56 6.54 15.43
CA ILE A 78 4.95 6.15 15.70
C ILE A 78 5.66 5.81 14.38
N ILE A 79 6.76 6.49 14.09
CA ILE A 79 7.53 6.34 12.84
C ILE A 79 9.02 6.11 13.18
N PRO A 80 9.55 4.90 12.99
CA PRO A 80 10.98 4.63 13.19
C PRO A 80 11.85 5.32 12.13
N ALA A 81 12.83 6.11 12.53
CA ALA A 81 13.81 6.73 11.64
C ALA A 81 15.07 5.86 11.50
N PRO A 82 15.70 5.78 10.30
CA PRO A 82 15.34 6.47 9.06
C PRO A 82 14.05 5.92 8.42
N TYR A 83 13.18 6.79 7.92
CA TYR A 83 11.86 6.44 7.38
C TYR A 83 11.67 6.87 5.92
N TRP A 84 10.65 6.29 5.26
CA TRP A 84 10.21 6.77 3.95
C TRP A 84 9.50 8.11 4.10
N VAL A 85 10.03 9.14 3.41
CA VAL A 85 9.70 10.56 3.59
C VAL A 85 8.21 10.87 3.77
N SER A 86 7.32 10.17 3.04
CA SER A 86 5.89 10.46 3.07
C SER A 86 5.17 10.02 4.35
N TYR A 87 5.73 9.18 5.22
CA TYR A 87 5.01 8.72 6.42
C TYR A 87 4.62 9.87 7.36
N ALA A 88 5.56 10.79 7.65
CA ALA A 88 5.29 11.91 8.55
C ALA A 88 4.26 12.88 7.96
N ASP A 89 4.39 13.19 6.67
CA ASP A 89 3.47 14.11 5.99
C ASP A 89 2.04 13.55 5.92
N ILE A 90 1.89 12.24 5.67
CA ILE A 90 0.57 11.58 5.66
C ILE A 90 -0.09 11.66 7.05
N ALA A 91 0.68 11.48 8.13
CA ALA A 91 0.16 11.66 9.49
C ALA A 91 -0.31 13.10 9.73
N LEU A 92 0.50 14.10 9.36
CA LEU A 92 0.16 15.51 9.51
C LEU A 92 -1.10 15.89 8.73
N VAL A 93 -1.26 15.42 7.49
CA VAL A 93 -2.48 15.66 6.69
C VAL A 93 -3.73 15.07 7.35
N SER A 94 -3.57 14.01 8.15
CA SER A 94 -4.66 13.40 8.92
C SER A 94 -4.94 14.13 10.25
N ASN A 95 -4.33 15.31 10.48
CA ASN A 95 -4.29 16.02 11.77
C ASN A 95 -3.70 15.21 12.93
N ALA A 96 -2.99 14.13 12.63
CA ALA A 96 -2.29 13.31 13.60
C ALA A 96 -0.88 13.87 13.86
N LYS A 97 -0.30 13.49 14.99
CA LYS A 97 1.05 13.88 15.42
C LYS A 97 2.05 12.77 15.08
N PRO A 98 2.99 12.98 14.14
CA PRO A 98 4.08 12.04 13.94
C PRO A 98 5.00 12.02 15.18
N VAL A 99 5.28 10.84 15.70
CA VAL A 99 6.24 10.61 16.79
C VAL A 99 7.42 9.83 16.21
N ILE A 100 8.52 10.54 15.98
CA ILE A 100 9.72 9.96 15.36
C ILE A 100 10.56 9.25 16.41
N ILE A 101 10.91 7.99 16.16
CA ILE A 101 11.79 7.19 17.02
C ILE A 101 13.10 6.92 16.28
N GLU A 102 14.19 7.53 16.73
CA GLU A 102 15.50 7.34 16.10
C GLU A 102 16.03 5.91 16.32
N CYS A 103 16.23 5.18 15.23
CA CYS A 103 16.85 3.86 15.23
C CYS A 103 18.22 4.00 14.54
N GLY A 104 19.25 4.32 15.31
CA GLY A 104 20.64 4.35 14.86
C GLY A 104 21.19 3.03 14.29
N ILE A 105 22.39 3.12 13.71
CA ILE A 105 23.08 2.03 13.00
C ILE A 105 23.48 0.88 13.94
N GLU A 106 23.68 1.16 15.22
CA GLU A 106 24.06 0.21 16.28
C GLU A 106 23.01 -0.90 16.50
N GLN A 107 21.71 -0.59 16.34
CA GLN A 107 20.64 -1.60 16.28
C GLN A 107 20.18 -1.90 14.85
N LYS A 108 21.03 -1.65 13.86
CA LYS A 108 20.77 -1.92 12.43
C LYS A 108 19.49 -1.24 11.93
N PHE A 109 19.23 -0.02 12.40
CA PHE A 109 18.04 0.75 12.04
C PHE A 109 16.70 0.09 12.42
N LYS A 110 16.71 -0.79 13.43
CA LYS A 110 15.50 -1.46 13.94
C LYS A 110 15.04 -0.80 15.24
N MET A 111 13.72 -0.76 15.44
CA MET A 111 13.13 -0.32 16.71
C MET A 111 13.42 -1.36 17.81
N THR A 112 13.71 -0.90 19.02
CA THR A 112 13.92 -1.73 20.22
C THR A 112 12.72 -1.62 21.15
N ALA A 113 12.54 -2.63 22.02
CA ALA A 113 11.51 -2.66 23.07
C ALA A 113 11.92 -1.83 24.28
#